data_AF-A0A6I3CNI7-F1
#
_entry.id   AF-A0A6I3CNI7-F1
#
_cell.length_a   1.000
_cell.length_b   1.000
_cell.length_c   1.000
_cell.angle_alpha   90.00
_cell.angle_beta   90.00
_cell.angle_gamma   90.00
#
_symmetry.space_group_name_H-M   'P 1'
#
loop_
_entity.id
_entity.type
_entity.pdbx_description
1 polymer ?
#
loop_
_entity_poly.entity_id
_entity_poly.type
_entity_poly.pdbx_seq_one_letter_code
_entity_poly.pdbx_strand_id
1 'polypeptide(L)'
;MTSFAVPPINPHQITLDASAGALTPSGPTLVRRLSDLAGCFENTKTYEAEVAASNPIVYQVISSTVPELPRELPQSITTIFAGTCGGELYMTKGHQHPDPQGEIYFGLEGIGGIIMFDGKEKKYVEITPGKIGYIPPGWAHRSINSGTTPYKFLAVYPGSAGHDYGWVLKNGMGLRGFSENGKLLLKDFII
;
A
#
# COMPACT_ATOMS: atom_id res chain seq x y z
N MET A 1 -42.23 -6.36 -8.73
CA MET A 1 -41.50 -5.49 -7.79
C MET A 1 -40.04 -5.85 -7.89
N THR A 2 -39.18 -4.90 -8.28
CA THR A 2 -37.73 -5.12 -8.23
C THR A 2 -37.32 -5.26 -6.77
N SER A 3 -36.69 -6.38 -6.39
CA SER A 3 -36.10 -6.51 -5.07
C SER A 3 -34.90 -5.57 -5.01
N PHE A 4 -35.04 -4.42 -4.37
CA PHE A 4 -33.89 -3.59 -4.05
C PHE A 4 -32.99 -4.37 -3.08
N ALA A 5 -31.68 -4.30 -3.28
CA ALA A 5 -30.72 -4.93 -2.38
C ALA A 5 -30.81 -4.27 -1.00
N VAL A 6 -30.73 -5.07 0.08
CA VAL A 6 -30.58 -4.54 1.44
C VAL A 6 -29.11 -4.12 1.60
N PRO A 7 -28.80 -2.83 1.75
CA PRO A 7 -27.42 -2.38 1.87
C PRO A 7 -26.86 -2.81 3.24
N PRO A 8 -25.56 -3.18 3.33
CA PRO A 8 -24.95 -3.60 4.59
C PRO A 8 -24.73 -2.41 5.55
N ILE A 9 -24.72 -1.19 5.01
CA ILE A 9 -24.55 0.07 5.75
C ILE A 9 -25.47 1.15 5.19
N ASN A 10 -25.89 2.10 6.04
CA ASN A 10 -26.65 3.27 5.60
C ASN A 10 -25.73 4.34 4.97
N PRO A 11 -26.24 5.17 4.04
CA PRO A 11 -25.50 6.33 3.54
C PRO A 11 -25.03 7.24 4.68
N HIS A 12 -23.76 7.60 4.67
CA HIS A 12 -23.15 8.49 5.66
C HIS A 12 -21.95 9.23 5.04
N GLN A 13 -21.49 10.27 5.72
CA GLN A 13 -20.30 11.01 5.34
C GLN A 13 -19.05 10.37 5.95
N ILE A 14 -17.96 10.35 5.20
CA ILE A 14 -16.61 10.05 5.68
C ILE A 14 -15.76 11.31 5.46
N THR A 15 -15.22 11.88 6.53
CA THR A 15 -14.31 13.03 6.47
C THR A 15 -12.88 12.53 6.42
N LEU A 16 -12.13 12.99 5.43
CA LEU A 16 -10.70 12.75 5.29
C LEU A 16 -9.91 13.94 5.86
N ASP A 17 -9.02 13.66 6.82
CA ASP A 17 -7.97 14.58 7.24
C ASP A 17 -6.65 14.12 6.63
N ALA A 18 -6.25 14.77 5.53
CA ALA A 18 -5.03 14.43 4.80
C ALA A 18 -3.77 14.61 5.66
N SER A 19 -3.75 15.64 6.51
CA SER A 19 -2.58 15.96 7.34
C SER A 19 -2.46 14.99 8.52
N ALA A 20 -3.57 14.62 9.17
CA ALA A 20 -3.55 13.59 10.20
C ALA A 20 -3.45 12.16 9.63
N GLY A 21 -3.73 11.98 8.33
CA GLY A 21 -3.83 10.66 7.72
C GLY A 21 -5.03 9.86 8.24
N ALA A 22 -6.13 10.52 8.60
CA ALA A 22 -7.26 9.93 9.31
C ALA A 22 -8.57 9.98 8.52
N LEU A 23 -9.47 9.04 8.83
CA LEU A 23 -10.84 8.97 8.33
C LEU A 23 -11.81 9.03 9.52
N THR A 24 -12.88 9.81 9.41
CA THR A 24 -13.93 9.92 10.44
C THR A 24 -15.32 9.71 9.83
N PRO A 25 -16.11 8.73 10.27
CA PRO A 25 -15.79 7.76 11.34
C PRO A 25 -14.63 6.84 10.94
N SER A 26 -13.78 6.49 11.90
CA SER A 26 -12.67 5.58 11.68
C SER A 26 -13.14 4.13 11.76
N GLY A 27 -12.68 3.32 10.84
CA GLY A 27 -12.80 1.87 10.88
C GLY A 27 -11.55 1.21 11.50
N PRO A 28 -11.29 -0.05 11.14
CA PRO A 28 -10.10 -0.78 11.60
C PRO A 28 -8.80 -0.03 11.31
N THR A 29 -7.86 -0.13 12.24
CA THR A 29 -6.50 0.40 12.09
C THR A 29 -5.51 -0.75 12.10
N LEU A 30 -4.55 -0.70 11.18
CA LEU A 30 -3.46 -1.65 11.07
C LEU A 30 -2.12 -0.92 11.21
N VAL A 31 -1.25 -1.41 12.08
CA VAL A 31 0.14 -0.93 12.19
C VAL A 31 1.06 -2.08 11.77
N ARG A 32 2.02 -1.78 10.90
CA ARG A 32 3.00 -2.73 10.39
C ARG A 32 4.40 -2.28 10.78
N ARG A 33 5.04 -3.08 11.61
CA ARG A 33 6.45 -2.94 11.98
C ARG A 33 7.33 -3.65 10.97
N LEU A 34 8.63 -3.39 11.05
CA LEU A 34 9.60 -4.02 10.16
C LEU A 34 9.50 -5.56 10.21
N SER A 35 9.30 -6.14 11.40
CA SER A 35 9.10 -7.59 11.58
C SER A 35 7.91 -8.17 10.81
N ASP A 36 6.90 -7.36 10.49
CA ASP A 36 5.72 -7.80 9.73
C ASP A 36 6.00 -7.91 8.21
N LEU A 37 7.18 -7.47 7.77
CA LEU A 37 7.61 -7.40 6.38
C LEU A 37 8.72 -8.40 6.05
N ALA A 38 8.78 -9.52 6.79
CA ALA A 38 9.66 -10.63 6.48
C ALA A 38 9.54 -11.04 4.99
N GLY A 39 10.68 -11.16 4.33
CA GLY A 39 10.78 -11.50 2.90
C GLY A 39 10.54 -10.34 1.92
N CYS A 40 10.28 -9.11 2.39
CA CYS A 40 10.08 -7.97 1.49
C CYS A 40 11.40 -7.30 1.07
N PHE A 41 12.38 -7.26 1.96
CA PHE A 41 13.66 -6.57 1.76
C PHE A 41 14.73 -7.50 1.19
N GLU A 42 15.59 -6.97 0.31
CA GLU A 42 16.68 -7.70 -0.34
C GLU A 42 17.73 -8.15 0.69
N ASN A 43 18.20 -7.21 1.52
CA ASN A 43 19.26 -7.47 2.48
C ASN A 43 18.69 -8.09 3.77
N THR A 44 18.57 -9.42 3.77
CA THR A 44 18.01 -10.18 4.89
C THR A 44 18.82 -10.00 6.18
N LYS A 45 20.16 -9.90 6.09
CA LYS A 45 21.02 -9.71 7.28
C LYS A 45 20.79 -8.36 7.94
N THR A 46 20.69 -7.29 7.14
CA THR A 46 20.39 -5.95 7.66
C THR A 46 18.98 -5.90 8.23
N TYR A 47 18.01 -6.52 7.54
CA TYR A 47 16.64 -6.65 8.02
C TYR A 47 16.57 -7.33 9.39
N GLU A 48 17.19 -8.50 9.56
CA GLU A 48 17.20 -9.22 10.84
C GLU A 48 17.84 -8.40 11.97
N ALA A 49 18.96 -7.72 11.67
CA ALA A 49 19.63 -6.86 12.64
C ALA A 49 18.75 -5.65 13.06
N GLU A 50 18.08 -5.00 12.11
CA GLU A 50 17.22 -3.84 12.39
C GLU A 50 15.93 -4.25 13.13
N VAL A 51 15.35 -5.40 12.78
CA VAL A 51 14.24 -6.01 13.53
C VAL A 51 14.65 -6.31 14.98
N ALA A 52 15.83 -6.88 15.20
CA ALA A 52 16.31 -7.17 16.56
C ALA A 52 16.63 -5.91 17.36
N ALA A 53 17.11 -4.86 16.71
CA ALA A 53 17.56 -3.64 17.37
C ALA A 53 16.41 -2.69 17.76
N SER A 54 15.51 -2.38 16.84
CA SER A 54 14.50 -1.33 17.04
C SER A 54 13.09 -1.70 16.58
N ASN A 55 12.96 -2.63 15.62
CA ASN A 55 11.69 -3.04 15.02
C ASN A 55 10.72 -1.86 14.74
N PRO A 56 11.15 -0.88 13.93
CA PRO A 56 10.42 0.37 13.75
C PRO A 56 9.07 0.14 13.08
N ILE A 57 8.14 1.08 13.25
CA ILE A 57 6.92 1.11 12.45
C ILE A 57 7.29 1.55 11.04
N VAL A 58 6.92 0.74 10.04
CA VAL A 58 7.17 1.04 8.63
C VAL A 58 5.98 1.76 8.03
N TYR A 59 4.76 1.28 8.30
CA TYR A 59 3.55 1.96 7.85
C TYR A 59 2.34 1.67 8.73
N GLN A 60 1.33 2.51 8.57
CA GLN A 60 0.01 2.36 9.18
C GLN A 60 -1.07 2.48 8.11
N VAL A 61 -2.18 1.77 8.29
CA VAL A 61 -3.40 1.87 7.49
C VAL A 61 -4.56 2.19 8.42
N ILE A 62 -5.33 3.23 8.08
CA ILE A 62 -6.61 3.56 8.74
C ILE A 62 -7.71 3.39 7.71
N SER A 63 -8.59 2.42 7.92
CA SER A 63 -9.72 2.16 7.02
C SER A 63 -10.95 2.97 7.42
N SER A 64 -11.87 3.15 6.47
CA SER A 64 -13.21 3.65 6.75
C SER A 64 -14.08 2.56 7.39
N THR A 65 -15.31 2.93 7.74
CA THR A 65 -16.34 2.00 8.22
C THR A 65 -17.01 1.19 7.10
N VAL A 66 -16.66 1.43 5.83
CA VAL A 66 -17.22 0.69 4.68
C VAL A 66 -16.62 -0.72 4.65
N PRO A 67 -17.44 -1.78 4.67
CA PRO A 67 -16.93 -3.14 4.87
C PRO A 67 -16.35 -3.75 3.59
N GLU A 68 -15.38 -4.65 3.74
CA GLU A 68 -14.87 -5.48 2.66
C GLU A 68 -15.88 -6.57 2.28
N LEU A 69 -16.92 -6.17 1.54
CA LEU A 69 -17.98 -7.04 1.03
C LEU A 69 -18.19 -6.83 -0.48
N PRO A 70 -18.75 -7.81 -1.19
CA PRO A 70 -19.11 -7.65 -2.60
C PRO A 70 -20.03 -6.45 -2.84
N ARG A 71 -19.67 -5.62 -3.82
CA ARG A 71 -20.35 -4.38 -4.24
C ARG A 71 -20.14 -3.16 -3.34
N GLU A 72 -19.30 -3.28 -2.31
CA GLU A 72 -18.87 -2.14 -1.51
C GLU A 72 -17.57 -1.54 -2.04
N LEU A 73 -17.30 -0.29 -1.67
CA LEU A 73 -16.08 0.43 -2.02
C LEU A 73 -15.37 0.94 -0.75
N PRO A 74 -14.68 0.06 0.00
CA PRO A 74 -13.84 0.48 1.10
C PRO A 74 -12.84 1.57 0.73
N GLN A 75 -12.51 2.39 1.73
CA GLN A 75 -11.45 3.37 1.64
C GLN A 75 -10.44 3.14 2.76
N SER A 76 -9.18 3.43 2.50
CA SER A 76 -8.18 3.51 3.55
C SER A 76 -7.16 4.60 3.28
N ILE A 77 -6.59 5.15 4.34
CA ILE A 77 -5.39 5.98 4.24
C ILE A 77 -4.20 5.14 4.70
N THR A 78 -3.21 5.00 3.82
CA THR A 78 -1.92 4.44 4.20
C THR A 78 -0.92 5.57 4.44
N THR A 79 -0.21 5.50 5.56
CA THR A 79 0.95 6.35 5.85
C THR A 79 2.20 5.46 5.91
N ILE A 80 3.14 5.65 4.99
CA ILE A 80 4.45 5.01 5.01
C ILE A 80 5.46 6.00 5.59
N PHE A 81 6.13 5.63 6.68
CA PHE A 81 7.15 6.48 7.28
C PHE A 81 8.42 6.49 6.43
N ALA A 82 9.16 7.60 6.47
CA ALA A 82 10.44 7.69 5.76
C ALA A 82 11.46 6.78 6.44
N GLY A 83 12.19 6.00 5.65
CA GLY A 83 13.17 5.05 6.16
C GLY A 83 13.65 4.09 5.08
N THR A 84 14.70 3.35 5.41
CA THR A 84 15.26 2.31 4.55
C THR A 84 15.75 1.15 5.39
N CYS A 85 15.71 -0.07 4.85
CA CYS A 85 16.44 -1.22 5.40
C CYS A 85 17.52 -1.63 4.39
N GLY A 86 18.79 -1.43 4.74
CA GLY A 86 19.91 -1.70 3.84
C GLY A 86 19.92 -0.84 2.56
N GLY A 87 19.36 0.37 2.62
CA GLY A 87 19.20 1.29 1.49
C GLY A 87 17.94 1.08 0.66
N GLU A 88 17.23 -0.04 0.82
CA GLU A 88 15.93 -0.27 0.18
C GLU A 88 14.84 0.46 0.95
N LEU A 89 14.01 1.22 0.23
CA LEU A 89 13.01 2.13 0.80
C LEU A 89 11.95 1.40 1.61
N TYR A 90 11.46 2.04 2.66
CA TYR A 90 10.26 1.58 3.36
C TYR A 90 9.05 1.51 2.42
N MET A 91 8.27 0.45 2.61
CA MET A 91 7.26 0.01 1.65
C MET A 91 6.09 -0.68 2.34
N THR A 92 4.95 -0.75 1.66
CA THR A 92 3.90 -1.71 2.05
C THR A 92 4.34 -3.13 1.73
N LYS A 93 3.71 -4.14 2.35
CA LYS A 93 3.96 -5.55 1.98
C LYS A 93 3.67 -5.80 0.49
N GLY A 94 2.63 -5.16 -0.03
CA GLY A 94 2.11 -5.38 -1.37
C GLY A 94 1.39 -6.72 -1.50
N HIS A 95 0.42 -6.77 -2.40
CA HIS A 95 -0.43 -7.95 -2.62
C HIS A 95 -0.95 -7.97 -4.05
N GLN A 96 -1.48 -9.12 -4.45
CA GLN A 96 -2.35 -9.25 -5.60
C GLN A 96 -3.81 -9.41 -5.13
N HIS A 97 -4.77 -8.89 -5.89
CA HIS A 97 -6.18 -9.20 -5.66
C HIS A 97 -6.48 -10.62 -6.19
N PRO A 98 -6.89 -11.59 -5.34
CA PRO A 98 -7.31 -12.91 -5.79
C PRO A 98 -8.55 -12.87 -6.69
N ASP A 99 -9.47 -11.92 -6.48
CA ASP A 99 -10.49 -11.56 -7.46
C ASP A 99 -10.01 -10.31 -8.21
N PRO A 100 -9.50 -10.43 -9.45
CA PRO A 100 -8.84 -9.33 -10.15
C PRO A 100 -9.81 -8.17 -10.39
N GLN A 101 -9.64 -7.10 -9.62
CA GLN A 101 -10.41 -5.87 -9.77
C GLN A 101 -9.50 -4.64 -9.70
N GLY A 102 -9.94 -3.55 -10.33
CA GLY A 102 -9.19 -2.30 -10.36
C GLY A 102 -9.26 -1.58 -9.02
N GLU A 103 -8.27 -0.73 -8.76
CA GLU A 103 -8.15 0.07 -7.55
C GLU A 103 -7.57 1.44 -7.91
N ILE A 104 -7.96 2.48 -7.16
CA ILE A 104 -7.35 3.80 -7.31
C ILE A 104 -6.64 4.23 -6.03
N TYR A 105 -5.46 4.80 -6.21
CA TYR A 105 -4.74 5.52 -5.17
C TYR A 105 -4.74 7.01 -5.48
N PHE A 106 -4.93 7.86 -4.47
CA PHE A 106 -4.84 9.30 -4.57
C PHE A 106 -3.82 9.85 -3.57
N GLY A 107 -2.81 10.55 -4.07
CA GLY A 107 -1.72 11.09 -3.26
C GLY A 107 -2.18 12.26 -2.39
N LEU A 108 -1.82 12.22 -1.11
CA LEU A 108 -2.23 13.21 -0.11
C LEU A 108 -1.06 14.03 0.41
N GLU A 109 0.07 13.39 0.74
CA GLU A 109 1.24 14.04 1.34
C GLU A 109 2.52 13.27 0.99
N GLY A 110 3.66 13.96 0.97
CA GLY A 110 4.98 13.35 0.82
C GLY A 110 5.35 12.94 -0.61
N ILE A 111 6.44 12.19 -0.74
CA ILE A 111 7.01 11.76 -2.02
C ILE A 111 7.08 10.24 -2.04
N GLY A 112 6.47 9.65 -3.05
CA GLY A 112 6.38 8.21 -3.18
C GLY A 112 5.56 7.81 -4.39
N GLY A 113 5.30 6.52 -4.49
CA GLY A 113 4.53 5.97 -5.58
C GLY A 113 4.31 4.48 -5.41
N ILE A 114 3.81 3.87 -6.48
CA ILE A 114 3.42 2.47 -6.50
C ILE A 114 4.23 1.72 -7.55
N ILE A 115 4.80 0.59 -7.14
CA ILE A 115 5.34 -0.44 -8.00
C ILE A 115 4.20 -1.42 -8.29
N MET A 116 4.01 -1.78 -9.56
CA MET A 116 3.01 -2.73 -10.02
C MET A 116 3.66 -3.80 -10.88
N PHE A 117 3.17 -5.04 -10.76
CA PHE A 117 3.68 -6.20 -11.47
C PHE A 117 2.57 -7.21 -11.76
N ASP A 118 2.43 -7.67 -13.00
CA ASP A 118 1.42 -8.67 -13.40
C ASP A 118 1.99 -10.10 -13.56
N GLY A 119 3.26 -10.30 -13.19
CA GLY A 119 4.01 -11.53 -13.44
C GLY A 119 4.88 -11.50 -14.70
N LYS A 120 4.73 -10.49 -15.55
CA LYS A 120 5.48 -10.32 -16.81
C LYS A 120 6.01 -8.90 -16.96
N GLU A 121 5.14 -7.91 -16.89
CA GLU A 121 5.42 -6.50 -17.01
C GLU A 121 5.44 -5.82 -15.64
N LYS A 122 6.31 -4.81 -15.52
CA LYS A 122 6.52 -4.03 -14.30
C LYS A 122 6.38 -2.55 -14.59
N LYS A 123 5.80 -1.81 -13.64
CA LYS A 123 5.60 -0.37 -13.76
C LYS A 123 5.79 0.31 -12.41
N TYR A 124 6.44 1.47 -12.44
CA TYR A 124 6.37 2.42 -11.34
C TYR A 124 5.53 3.62 -11.77
N VAL A 125 4.65 4.07 -10.89
CA VAL A 125 3.87 5.30 -11.05
C VAL A 125 4.03 6.15 -9.80
N GLU A 126 4.45 7.39 -9.99
CA GLU A 126 4.55 8.37 -8.91
C GLU A 126 3.15 8.89 -8.53
N ILE A 127 2.83 8.92 -7.24
CA ILE A 127 1.51 9.32 -6.72
C ILE A 127 1.71 10.33 -5.57
N THR A 128 2.20 11.51 -5.89
CA THR A 128 2.36 12.66 -4.97
C THR A 128 1.04 13.43 -4.79
N PRO A 129 0.95 14.46 -3.92
CA PRO A 129 -0.28 15.21 -3.70
C PRO A 129 -0.98 15.64 -4.99
N GLY A 130 -2.27 15.31 -5.11
CA GLY A 130 -3.09 15.64 -6.28
C GLY A 130 -2.99 14.68 -7.47
N LYS A 131 -2.18 13.61 -7.39
CA LYS A 131 -2.06 12.60 -8.44
C LYS A 131 -2.91 11.37 -8.14
N ILE A 132 -3.51 10.78 -9.18
CA ILE A 132 -4.22 9.50 -9.12
C ILE A 132 -3.36 8.42 -9.76
N GLY A 133 -3.12 7.33 -9.05
CA GLY A 133 -2.65 6.07 -9.63
C GLY A 133 -3.82 5.12 -9.85
N TYR A 134 -3.94 4.58 -11.06
CA TYR A 134 -4.89 3.53 -11.38
C TYR A 134 -4.16 2.19 -11.44
N ILE A 135 -4.64 1.23 -10.66
CA ILE A 135 -4.15 -0.15 -10.64
C ILE A 135 -5.15 -0.98 -11.44
N PRO A 136 -4.78 -1.48 -12.64
CA PRO A 136 -5.67 -2.33 -13.41
C PRO A 136 -5.88 -3.70 -12.73
N PRO A 137 -6.99 -4.39 -13.00
CA PRO A 137 -7.18 -5.78 -12.59
C PRO A 137 -5.98 -6.66 -12.93
N GLY A 138 -5.56 -7.50 -11.97
CA GLY A 138 -4.50 -8.50 -12.17
C GLY A 138 -3.08 -7.99 -11.92
N TRP A 139 -2.89 -6.72 -11.54
CA TRP A 139 -1.59 -6.18 -11.17
C TRP A 139 -1.40 -6.27 -9.65
N ALA A 140 -0.42 -7.05 -9.21
CA ALA A 140 0.08 -6.94 -7.85
C ALA A 140 0.67 -5.54 -7.66
N HIS A 141 0.54 -4.97 -6.46
CA HIS A 141 0.94 -3.58 -6.24
C HIS A 141 1.54 -3.36 -4.84
N ARG A 142 2.55 -2.49 -4.77
CA ARG A 142 3.31 -2.15 -3.56
C ARG A 142 3.68 -0.67 -3.59
N SER A 143 3.38 0.06 -2.52
CA SER A 143 3.79 1.46 -2.40
C SER A 143 5.14 1.59 -1.71
N ILE A 144 5.91 2.58 -2.12
CA ILE A 144 7.21 2.94 -1.53
C ILE A 144 7.21 4.42 -1.15
N ASN A 145 7.83 4.75 -0.01
CA ASN A 145 8.14 6.14 0.35
C ASN A 145 9.56 6.45 -0.14
N SER A 146 9.71 7.37 -1.09
CA SER A 146 11.00 7.80 -1.63
C SER A 146 11.45 9.17 -1.12
N GLY A 147 10.69 9.77 -0.20
CA GLY A 147 11.01 11.04 0.45
C GLY A 147 11.65 10.89 1.82
N THR A 148 11.82 12.02 2.50
CA THR A 148 12.35 12.13 3.87
C THR A 148 11.28 12.44 4.92
N THR A 149 10.02 12.55 4.49
CA THR A 149 8.85 12.76 5.35
C THR A 149 7.82 11.64 5.11
N PRO A 150 6.80 11.48 5.99
CA PRO A 150 5.75 10.49 5.77
C PRO A 150 5.07 10.66 4.40
N TYR A 151 4.86 9.54 3.71
CA TYR A 151 4.14 9.47 2.44
C TYR A 151 2.73 8.94 2.70
N LYS A 152 1.72 9.70 2.27
CA LYS A 152 0.30 9.40 2.53
C LYS A 152 -0.50 9.34 1.25
N PHE A 153 -1.36 8.34 1.15
CA PHE A 153 -2.29 8.20 0.03
C PHE A 153 -3.60 7.56 0.51
N LEU A 154 -4.69 7.97 -0.15
CA LEU A 154 -6.00 7.33 -0.07
C LEU A 154 -6.05 6.18 -1.07
N ALA A 155 -6.49 5.01 -0.64
CA ALA A 155 -6.87 3.89 -1.49
C ALA A 155 -8.40 3.76 -1.53
N VAL A 156 -8.96 3.44 -2.71
CA VAL A 156 -10.36 3.04 -2.88
C VAL A 156 -10.41 1.80 -3.75
N TYR A 157 -10.94 0.72 -3.18
CA TYR A 157 -10.92 -0.61 -3.80
C TYR A 157 -12.27 -1.31 -3.65
N PRO A 158 -12.58 -2.31 -4.50
CA PRO A 158 -13.76 -3.14 -4.33
C PRO A 158 -13.63 -4.05 -3.11
N GLY A 159 -14.67 -4.08 -2.27
CA GLY A 159 -14.65 -4.83 -1.02
C GLY A 159 -14.54 -6.35 -1.19
N SER A 160 -14.78 -6.89 -2.39
CA SER A 160 -14.59 -8.32 -2.69
C SER A 160 -13.24 -8.67 -3.31
N ALA A 161 -12.36 -7.71 -3.58
CA ALA A 161 -11.11 -7.96 -4.30
C ALA A 161 -10.18 -8.94 -3.55
N GLY A 162 -10.15 -8.83 -2.21
CA GLY A 162 -9.32 -9.66 -1.32
C GLY A 162 -7.83 -9.31 -1.38
N HIS A 163 -7.00 -10.03 -0.62
CA HIS A 163 -5.56 -9.74 -0.51
C HIS A 163 -4.72 -11.03 -0.50
N ASP A 164 -3.96 -11.28 -1.58
CA ASP A 164 -2.97 -12.36 -1.65
C ASP A 164 -1.54 -11.82 -1.47
N TYR A 165 -1.10 -11.78 -0.22
CA TYR A 165 0.28 -11.44 0.14
C TYR A 165 1.28 -12.54 -0.21
N GLY A 166 0.84 -13.79 -0.31
CA GLY A 166 1.69 -14.94 -0.60
C GLY A 166 2.20 -14.91 -2.04
N TRP A 167 1.38 -14.45 -2.97
CA TRP A 167 1.77 -14.23 -4.36
C TRP A 167 2.98 -13.31 -4.46
N VAL A 168 2.98 -12.18 -3.75
CA VAL A 168 4.09 -11.21 -3.78
C VAL A 168 5.35 -11.78 -3.11
N LEU A 169 5.23 -12.54 -2.03
CA LEU A 169 6.39 -13.19 -1.41
C LEU A 169 7.05 -14.23 -2.33
N LYS A 170 6.26 -14.91 -3.17
CA LYS A 170 6.76 -15.91 -4.11
C LYS A 170 7.34 -15.30 -5.38
N ASN A 171 6.71 -14.26 -5.93
CA ASN A 171 7.03 -13.73 -7.27
C ASN A 171 7.79 -12.39 -7.22
N GLY A 172 7.88 -11.75 -6.06
CA GLY A 172 8.38 -10.39 -5.92
C GLY A 172 7.43 -9.36 -6.55
N MET A 173 7.99 -8.18 -6.86
CA MET A 173 7.26 -7.04 -7.42
C MET A 173 7.83 -6.59 -8.78
N GLY A 174 8.70 -7.39 -9.41
CA GLY A 174 9.43 -7.04 -10.64
C GLY A 174 10.47 -5.91 -10.48
N LEU A 175 10.27 -4.98 -9.54
CA LEU A 175 11.15 -3.88 -9.20
C LEU A 175 11.38 -3.80 -7.68
N ARG A 176 12.52 -3.25 -7.30
CA ARG A 176 12.90 -2.80 -5.95
C ARG A 176 13.21 -1.30 -5.99
N GLY A 177 12.89 -0.59 -4.92
CA GLY A 177 13.17 0.85 -4.79
C GLY A 177 14.21 1.12 -3.71
N PHE A 178 15.29 1.81 -4.07
CA PHE A 178 16.38 2.19 -3.18
C PHE A 178 16.49 3.71 -3.06
N SER A 179 17.04 4.19 -1.96
CA SER A 179 17.51 5.58 -1.81
C SER A 179 19.00 5.65 -2.12
N GLU A 180 19.36 6.32 -3.21
CA GLU A 180 20.75 6.63 -3.55
C GLU A 180 20.92 8.16 -3.61
N ASN A 181 21.74 8.72 -2.72
CA ASN A 181 21.95 10.16 -2.60
C ASN A 181 20.64 10.97 -2.46
N GLY A 182 19.65 10.42 -1.74
CA GLY A 182 18.34 11.04 -1.54
C GLY A 182 17.43 11.01 -2.76
N LYS A 183 17.73 10.19 -3.77
CA LYS A 183 16.91 9.98 -4.96
C LYS A 183 16.45 8.53 -5.06
N LEU A 184 15.26 8.34 -5.62
CA LEU A 184 14.74 7.02 -5.96
C LEU A 184 15.60 6.37 -7.05
N LEU A 185 16.13 5.19 -6.76
CA LEU A 185 16.74 4.29 -7.72
C LEU A 185 15.90 3.01 -7.79
N LEU A 186 15.32 2.75 -8.97
CA LEU A 186 14.61 1.49 -9.23
C LEU A 186 15.58 0.46 -9.80
N LYS A 187 15.56 -0.74 -9.23
CA LYS A 187 16.34 -1.89 -9.71
C LYS A 187 15.40 -3.04 -10.01
N ASP A 188 15.81 -3.91 -10.94
CA ASP A 188 15.05 -5.11 -11.23
C ASP A 188 15.06 -6.08 -10.05
N PHE A 189 13.92 -6.68 -9.77
CA PHE A 189 13.82 -7.79 -8.85
C PHE A 189 14.36 -9.04 -9.55
N ILE A 190 15.42 -9.62 -8.99
CA ILE A 190 16.00 -10.88 -9.46
C ILE A 190 15.65 -11.94 -8.41
N ILE A 191 15.04 -13.04 -8.87
CA ILE A 191 14.72 -14.22 -8.04
C ILE A 191 16.01 -14.98 -7.71
#